data_AF-A0A374WF94-F1
#
_entry.id   AF-A0A374WF94-F1
#
_cell.length_a   1.000
_cell.length_b   1.000
_cell.length_c   1.000
_cell.angle_alpha   90.00
_cell.angle_beta   90.00
_cell.angle_gamma   90.00
#
_symmetry.space_group_name_H-M   'P 1'
#
loop_
_entity.id
_entity.type
_entity.pdbx_description
1 polymer ?
#
loop_
_entity_poly.entity_id
_entity_poly.type
_entity_poly.pdbx_seq_one_letter_code
_entity_poly.pdbx_strand_id
1 'polypeptide(L)'
;MRTLEEDLLKMDSLHGDELDAHLYEMKALYTKPEEKEAIRKHLDKTLATIANNVESISNRLTIREQMNEIIDLIPVSYIAKNYFGKSRAWLYQRINGYKVRGHVYTLNEKELEIFNRALKDIGNKIGSLSVG
;
A
#
# COMPACT_ATOMS: atom_id res chain seq x y z
N MET A 1 -25.02 -19.63 -24.77
CA MET A 1 -25.15 -18.41 -25.61
C MET A 1 -24.33 -17.35 -24.91
N ARG A 2 -23.32 -16.76 -25.56
CA ARG A 2 -22.41 -15.77 -24.94
C ARG A 2 -23.24 -14.57 -24.44
N THR A 3 -23.14 -14.25 -23.16
CA THR A 3 -23.89 -13.13 -22.54
C THR A 3 -22.98 -11.96 -22.20
N LEU A 4 -23.56 -10.76 -22.13
CA LEU A 4 -22.83 -9.55 -21.73
C LEU A 4 -22.23 -9.69 -20.33
N GLU A 5 -22.95 -10.34 -19.41
CA GLU A 5 -22.48 -10.57 -18.04
C GLU A 5 -21.23 -11.47 -17.99
N GLU A 6 -21.22 -12.57 -18.75
CA GLU A 6 -20.04 -13.45 -18.86
C GLU A 6 -18.84 -12.72 -19.46
N ASP A 7 -19.06 -11.86 -20.45
CA ASP A 7 -17.98 -11.08 -21.07
C ASP A 7 -17.41 -10.00 -20.14
N LEU A 8 -18.25 -9.36 -19.33
CA LEU A 8 -17.80 -8.41 -18.31
C LEU A 8 -16.99 -9.11 -17.20
N LEU A 9 -17.42 -10.30 -16.76
CA LEU A 9 -16.66 -11.10 -15.80
C LEU A 9 -15.31 -11.56 -16.36
N LYS A 10 -15.28 -11.95 -17.64
CA LYS A 10 -14.05 -12.35 -18.33
C LYS A 10 -13.09 -11.16 -18.44
N MET A 11 -13.60 -9.97 -18.76
CA MET A 11 -12.81 -8.74 -18.87
C MET A 11 -12.00 -8.45 -17.60
N ASP A 12 -12.58 -8.67 -16.41
CA ASP A 12 -11.93 -8.39 -15.12
C ASP A 12 -10.67 -9.25 -14.89
N SER A 13 -10.50 -10.34 -15.64
CA SER A 13 -9.37 -11.28 -15.53
C SER A 13 -8.33 -11.15 -16.65
N LEU A 14 -8.58 -10.30 -17.66
CA LEU A 14 -7.72 -10.14 -18.83
C LEU A 14 -6.80 -8.91 -18.67
N HIS A 15 -5.62 -8.97 -19.30
CA HIS A 15 -4.63 -7.90 -19.26
C HIS A 15 -3.91 -7.74 -20.61
N GLY A 16 -3.35 -6.57 -20.85
CA GLY A 16 -2.56 -6.28 -22.06
C GLY A 16 -3.33 -6.53 -23.35
N ASP A 17 -2.65 -7.07 -24.36
CA ASP A 17 -3.21 -7.29 -25.70
C ASP A 17 -4.49 -8.17 -25.70
N GLU A 18 -4.61 -9.10 -24.74
CA GLU A 18 -5.79 -9.97 -24.61
C GLU A 18 -7.03 -9.20 -24.13
N LEU A 19 -6.83 -8.24 -23.21
CA LEU A 19 -7.90 -7.35 -22.76
C LEU A 19 -8.34 -6.44 -23.91
N ASP A 20 -7.39 -5.87 -24.65
CA ASP A 20 -7.67 -4.98 -25.77
C ASP A 20 -8.49 -5.71 -26.84
N ALA A 21 -8.07 -6.92 -27.23
CA ALA A 21 -8.80 -7.74 -28.18
C ALA A 21 -10.24 -8.02 -27.72
N HIS A 22 -10.42 -8.39 -26.45
CA HIS A 22 -11.74 -8.68 -25.87
C HIS A 22 -12.63 -7.43 -25.84
N LEU A 23 -12.09 -6.26 -25.52
CA LEU A 23 -12.82 -4.99 -25.55
C LEU A 23 -13.27 -4.61 -26.97
N TYR A 24 -12.42 -4.83 -27.97
CA TYR A 24 -12.78 -4.61 -29.38
C TYR A 24 -13.92 -5.54 -29.82
N GLU A 25 -13.88 -6.81 -29.42
CA GLU A 25 -14.98 -7.76 -29.67
C GLU A 25 -16.28 -7.29 -29.00
N MET A 26 -16.23 -6.96 -27.71
CA MET A 26 -17.41 -6.48 -26.96
C MET A 26 -18.02 -5.24 -27.60
N LYS A 27 -17.19 -4.29 -28.06
CA LYS A 27 -17.66 -3.08 -28.74
C LYS A 27 -18.40 -3.39 -30.05
N ALA A 28 -18.00 -4.44 -30.76
CA ALA A 28 -18.65 -4.88 -31.99
C ALA A 28 -19.95 -5.68 -31.72
N LEU A 29 -19.99 -6.45 -30.64
CA LEU A 29 -21.11 -7.33 -30.30
C LEU A 29 -22.26 -6.60 -29.57
N TYR A 30 -21.94 -5.65 -28.70
CA TYR A 30 -22.90 -4.99 -27.80
C TYR A 30 -23.16 -3.55 -28.24
N THR A 31 -24.07 -3.39 -29.20
CA THR A 31 -24.33 -2.09 -29.83
C THR A 31 -25.53 -1.35 -29.26
N LYS A 32 -26.41 -2.02 -28.51
CA LYS A 32 -27.65 -1.42 -27.99
C LYS A 32 -27.35 -0.40 -26.90
N PRO A 33 -28.17 0.66 -26.75
CA PRO A 33 -27.97 1.67 -25.72
C PRO A 33 -27.89 1.09 -24.29
N GLU A 34 -28.73 0.12 -23.98
CA GLU A 34 -28.82 -0.49 -22.64
C GLU A 34 -27.56 -1.31 -22.32
N GLU A 35 -27.03 -2.03 -23.31
CA GLU A 35 -25.81 -2.82 -23.19
C GLU A 35 -24.58 -1.91 -23.04
N LYS A 36 -24.51 -0.82 -23.80
CA LYS A 36 -23.46 0.19 -23.67
C LYS A 36 -23.44 0.84 -22.29
N GLU A 37 -24.62 1.16 -21.75
CA GLU A 37 -24.72 1.73 -20.40
C GLU A 37 -24.32 0.71 -19.34
N ALA A 38 -24.66 -0.57 -19.50
CA ALA A 38 -24.20 -1.63 -18.60
C ALA A 38 -22.67 -1.79 -18.63
N ILE A 39 -22.05 -1.75 -19.82
CA ILE A 39 -20.58 -1.76 -19.96
C ILE A 39 -19.96 -0.55 -19.27
N ARG A 40 -20.51 0.65 -19.50
CA ARG A 40 -20.02 1.90 -18.90
C ARG A 40 -20.07 1.84 -17.37
N LYS A 41 -21.19 1.40 -16.81
CA LYS A 41 -21.38 1.24 -15.37
C LYS A 41 -20.40 0.24 -14.76
N HIS A 42 -20.10 -0.86 -15.46
CA HIS A 42 -19.11 -1.84 -15.01
C HIS A 42 -17.70 -1.25 -15.01
N LEU A 43 -17.30 -0.57 -16.09
CA LEU A 43 -16.01 0.12 -16.18
C LEU A 43 -15.84 1.19 -15.09
N ASP A 44 -16.87 2.00 -14.83
CA ASP A 44 -16.85 3.02 -13.78
C ASP A 44 -16.65 2.39 -12.39
N LYS A 45 -17.32 1.26 -12.11
CA LYS A 45 -17.15 0.50 -10.87
C LYS A 45 -15.73 -0.08 -10.74
N THR A 46 -15.18 -0.62 -11.82
CA THR A 46 -13.82 -1.16 -11.83
C THR A 46 -12.79 -0.05 -11.61
N LEU A 47 -12.96 1.10 -12.27
CA LEU A 47 -12.12 2.29 -12.07
C LEU A 47 -12.19 2.81 -10.63
N ALA A 48 -13.38 2.91 -10.03
CA ALA A 48 -13.53 3.30 -8.64
C ALA A 48 -12.83 2.32 -7.68
N THR A 49 -12.90 1.01 -7.98
CA THR A 49 -12.20 -0.02 -7.22
C THR A 49 -10.69 0.13 -7.32
N ILE A 50 -10.17 0.38 -8.52
CA ILE A 50 -8.74 0.65 -8.76
C ILE A 50 -8.33 1.92 -8.01
N ALA A 51 -9.10 3.00 -8.09
CA ALA A 51 -8.82 4.24 -7.38
C ALA A 51 -8.74 4.02 -5.86
N ASN A 52 -9.70 3.30 -5.27
CA ASN A 52 -9.68 2.94 -3.85
C ASN A 52 -8.46 2.07 -3.50
N ASN A 53 -8.09 1.12 -4.36
CA ASN A 53 -6.90 0.29 -4.15
C ASN A 53 -5.61 1.12 -4.22
N VAL A 54 -5.49 2.03 -5.19
CA VAL A 54 -4.36 2.95 -5.33
C VAL A 54 -4.30 3.91 -4.15
N GLU A 55 -5.43 4.45 -3.70
CA GLU A 55 -5.51 5.28 -2.49
C GLU A 55 -5.13 4.48 -1.25
N SER A 56 -5.57 3.22 -1.12
CA SER A 56 -5.16 2.33 -0.03
C SER A 56 -3.67 2.02 -0.07
N ILE A 57 -3.07 1.89 -1.25
CA ILE A 57 -1.62 1.72 -1.43
C ILE A 57 -0.89 3.02 -1.09
N SER A 58 -1.43 4.17 -1.50
CA SER A 58 -0.86 5.51 -1.23
C SER A 58 -0.94 5.87 0.25
N ASN A 59 -2.03 5.49 0.93
CA ASN A 59 -2.19 5.61 2.37
C ASN A 59 -1.30 4.62 3.15
N ARG A 60 -0.67 3.66 2.46
CA ARG A 60 0.38 2.78 2.99
C ARG A 60 1.78 3.27 2.62
N LEU A 61 2.02 4.58 2.69
CA LEU A 61 3.39 5.10 2.84
C LEU A 61 4.08 4.27 3.93
N THR A 62 5.18 3.63 3.56
CA THR A 62 5.96 2.82 4.48
C THR A 62 6.43 3.70 5.65
N ILE A 63 6.65 3.08 6.81
CA ILE A 63 7.23 3.77 7.97
C ILE A 63 8.52 4.49 7.55
N ARG A 64 9.29 3.87 6.65
CA ARG A 64 10.51 4.45 6.08
C ARG A 64 10.28 5.75 5.29
N GLU A 65 9.25 5.82 4.46
CA GLU A 65 8.95 7.00 3.65
C GLU A 65 8.49 8.17 4.51
N GLN A 66 7.68 7.91 5.53
CA GLN A 66 7.25 8.92 6.51
C GLN A 66 8.44 9.53 7.29
N MET A 67 9.54 8.78 7.40
CA MET A 67 10.76 9.18 8.11
C MET A 67 11.86 9.71 7.18
N ASN A 68 11.62 9.86 5.88
CA ASN A 68 12.68 10.06 4.88
C ASN A 68 13.67 11.19 5.23
N GLU A 69 13.18 12.31 5.74
CA GLU A 69 14.00 13.48 6.05
C GLU A 69 14.80 13.36 7.36
N ILE A 70 14.37 12.49 8.28
CA ILE A 70 14.91 12.42 9.65
C ILE A 70 15.48 11.05 10.01
N ILE A 71 15.42 10.07 9.11
CA ILE A 71 15.78 8.67 9.38
C ILE A 71 17.21 8.52 9.92
N ASP A 72 18.15 9.33 9.44
CA ASP A 72 19.56 9.29 9.84
C ASP A 72 19.78 9.89 11.23
N LEU A 73 18.86 10.74 11.70
CA LEU A 73 18.87 11.30 13.05
C LEU A 73 18.30 10.32 14.09
N ILE A 74 17.60 9.27 13.63
CA ILE A 74 16.88 8.38 14.52
C ILE A 74 17.82 7.30 15.07
N PRO A 75 18.00 7.21 16.40
CA PRO A 75 18.94 6.25 16.97
C PRO A 75 18.30 4.84 17.01
N VAL A 76 18.19 4.20 15.83
CA VAL A 76 17.52 2.90 15.63
C VAL A 76 18.06 1.83 16.59
N SER A 77 19.37 1.79 16.81
CA SER A 77 19.98 0.86 17.78
C SER A 77 19.46 1.06 19.20
N TYR A 78 19.31 2.31 19.63
CA TYR A 78 18.84 2.65 20.97
C TYR A 78 17.36 2.30 21.11
N ILE A 79 16.54 2.64 20.11
CA ILE A 79 15.09 2.33 20.13
C ILE A 79 14.88 0.81 20.18
N ALA A 80 15.55 0.06 19.32
CA ALA A 80 15.42 -1.39 19.27
C ALA A 80 15.75 -2.04 20.63
N LYS A 81 16.84 -1.59 21.27
CA LYS A 81 17.27 -2.14 22.56
C LYS A 81 16.34 -1.75 23.71
N ASN A 82 16.02 -0.46 23.85
CA ASN A 82 15.39 0.07 25.06
C ASN A 82 13.85 0.04 25.04
N TYR A 83 13.25 0.02 23.85
CA TYR A 83 11.78 0.03 23.70
C TYR A 83 11.21 -1.31 23.24
N PHE A 84 11.98 -2.08 22.46
CA PHE A 84 11.52 -3.37 21.92
C PHE A 84 12.22 -4.59 22.53
N GLY A 85 13.39 -4.42 23.16
CA GLY A 85 14.22 -5.55 23.60
C GLY A 85 14.70 -6.42 22.42
N LYS A 86 14.93 -5.80 21.25
CA LYS A 86 15.31 -6.46 20.00
C LYS A 86 16.62 -5.91 19.44
N SER A 87 17.15 -6.57 18.41
CA SER A 87 18.35 -6.12 17.72
C SER A 87 18.07 -4.93 16.80
N ARG A 88 19.10 -4.12 16.51
CA ARG A 88 19.02 -3.04 15.50
C ARG A 88 18.48 -3.56 14.17
N ALA A 89 18.99 -4.72 13.71
CA ALA A 89 18.59 -5.33 12.45
C ALA A 89 17.09 -5.67 12.42
N TRP A 90 16.52 -6.14 13.53
CA TRP A 90 15.09 -6.47 13.65
C TRP A 90 14.19 -5.24 13.42
N LEU A 91 14.55 -4.09 14.02
CA LEU A 91 13.78 -2.85 13.88
C LEU A 91 14.02 -2.22 12.49
N TYR A 92 15.26 -2.22 12.02
CA TYR A 92 15.62 -1.70 10.71
C TYR A 92 14.87 -2.42 9.57
N GLN A 93 14.77 -3.76 9.66
CA GLN A 93 13.98 -4.56 8.73
C GLN A 93 12.50 -4.12 8.68
N ARG A 94 11.90 -3.85 9.85
CA ARG A 94 10.48 -3.50 9.97
C ARG A 94 10.15 -2.09 9.54
N ILE A 95 11.06 -1.15 9.79
CA ILE A 95 10.95 0.22 9.29
C ILE A 95 11.00 0.23 7.76
N ASN A 96 11.95 -0.50 7.17
CA ASN A 96 12.14 -0.57 5.71
C ASN A 96 11.18 -1.52 4.99
N GLY A 97 10.50 -2.41 5.71
CA GLY A 97 9.59 -3.39 5.12
C GLY A 97 10.27 -4.42 4.20
N TYR A 98 11.54 -4.77 4.45
CA TYR A 98 12.25 -5.71 3.58
C TYR A 98 11.57 -7.09 3.55
N LYS A 99 11.38 -7.64 2.35
CA LYS A 99 10.86 -8.99 2.15
C LYS A 99 11.87 -10.03 2.64
N VAL A 100 11.47 -10.88 3.57
CA VAL A 100 12.23 -12.10 3.94
C VAL A 100 11.37 -13.30 3.63
N ARG A 101 11.87 -14.17 2.74
CA ARG A 101 11.14 -15.37 2.26
C ARG A 101 9.72 -15.03 1.76
N GLY A 102 9.61 -13.98 0.96
CA GLY A 102 8.34 -13.53 0.37
C GLY A 102 7.41 -12.75 1.32
N HIS A 103 7.71 -12.69 2.62
CA HIS A 103 6.89 -12.01 3.61
C HIS A 103 7.47 -10.63 3.95
N VAL A 104 6.62 -9.60 3.89
CA VAL A 104 6.93 -8.25 4.38
C VAL A 104 6.64 -8.21 5.87
N TYR A 105 7.65 -7.93 6.67
CA TYR A 105 7.49 -7.73 8.10
C TYR A 105 7.47 -6.22 8.38
N THR A 106 6.34 -5.68 8.82
CA THR A 106 6.20 -4.29 9.29
C THR A 106 6.02 -4.27 10.80
N LEU A 107 6.02 -3.09 11.42
CA LEU A 107 5.47 -2.93 12.77
C LEU A 107 3.95 -3.12 12.71
N ASN A 108 3.39 -3.90 13.62
CA ASN A 108 1.94 -3.95 13.86
C ASN A 108 1.47 -2.73 14.68
N GLU A 109 0.16 -2.60 14.92
CA GLU A 109 -0.42 -1.45 15.65
C GLU A 109 0.23 -1.19 17.02
N LYS A 110 0.38 -2.23 17.85
CA LYS A 110 1.01 -2.10 19.18
C LYS A 110 2.49 -1.72 19.06
N GLU A 111 3.19 -2.28 18.08
CA GLU A 111 4.59 -1.96 17.81
C GLU A 111 4.75 -0.51 17.29
N LEU A 112 3.80 -0.02 16.49
CA LEU A 112 3.74 1.37 16.04
C LEU A 112 3.51 2.34 17.20
N GLU A 113 2.63 2.00 18.15
CA GLU A 113 2.44 2.80 19.37
C GLU A 113 3.72 2.92 20.19
N ILE A 114 4.43 1.80 20.37
CA ILE A 114 5.74 1.79 21.06
C ILE A 114 6.75 2.63 20.30
N PHE A 115 6.79 2.52 18.97
CA PHE A 115 7.70 3.27 18.12
C PHE A 115 7.46 4.78 18.20
N ASN A 116 6.21 5.22 18.08
CA ASN A 116 5.81 6.62 18.19
C ASN A 116 6.15 7.20 19.56
N ARG A 117 5.93 6.43 20.64
CA ARG A 117 6.34 6.82 21.99
C ARG A 117 7.86 7.00 22.08
N ALA A 118 8.63 6.07 21.53
CA ALA A 118 10.09 6.15 21.53
C ALA A 118 10.59 7.40 20.79
N LEU A 119 10.04 7.71 19.61
CA LEU A 119 10.39 8.91 18.86
C LEU A 119 10.11 10.18 19.65
N LYS A 120 8.94 10.28 20.28
CA LYS A 120 8.56 11.44 21.11
C LYS A 120 9.47 11.60 22.33
N ASP A 121 9.75 10.52 23.04
CA ASP A 121 10.64 10.54 24.20
C ASP A 121 12.06 10.98 23.83
N ILE A 122 12.59 10.48 22.71
CA ILE A 122 13.92 10.85 22.22
C ILE A 122 13.94 12.32 21.80
N GLY A 123 12.94 12.78 21.06
CA GLY A 123 12.80 14.18 20.70
C GLY A 123 12.80 15.10 21.91
N ASN A 124 12.05 14.74 22.96
CA ASN A 124 12.04 15.49 24.22
C ASN A 124 13.41 15.49 24.91
N LYS A 125 14.08 14.33 25.01
CA LYS A 125 15.41 14.21 25.63
C LYS A 125 16.45 15.07 24.92
N ILE A 126 16.46 15.05 23.58
CA ILE A 126 17.35 15.86 22.76
C ILE A 126 17.02 17.34 22.93
N GLY A 127 15.75 17.72 22.84
CA GLY A 127 15.31 19.13 22.95
C GLY A 127 15.52 19.74 24.34
N SER A 128 15.54 18.92 25.40
CA SER A 128 15.82 19.38 26.77
C SER A 128 17.31 19.49 27.11
N LEU A 129 18.19 18.99 26.24
CA LEU A 129 19.62 18.98 26.50
C LEU A 129 20.20 20.39 26.35
N SER A 130 20.82 20.90 27.40
CA SER A 130 21.65 22.10 27.37
C SER A 130 23.07 21.71 27.76
N VAL A 131 24.03 21.97 26.87
CA VAL A 131 25.46 21.75 27.12
C VAL A 131 26.12 23.12 27.12
N GLY A 132 26.81 23.45 28.21
CA GLY A 132 27.54 24.70 28.39
C GLY A 132 28.96 24.66 27.85
#